data_AF-A0A552CKK0-F1
#
_entry.id   AF-A0A552CKK0-F1
#
_cell.length_a   1.000
_cell.length_b   1.000
_cell.length_c   1.000
_cell.angle_alpha   90.00
_cell.angle_beta   90.00
_cell.angle_gamma   90.00
#
_symmetry.space_group_name_H-M   'P 1'
#
loop_
_entity.id
_entity.type
_entity.pdbx_description
1 polymer ?
#
loop_
_entity_poly.entity_id
_entity_poly.type
_entity_poly.pdbx_seq_one_letter_code
_entity_poly.pdbx_strand_id
1 'polypeptide(L)'
;MSSASDDLLESVGKRKFSTILADPPWQFANRTGKMAPEHKRLSRYPTMTLQEIKDLPVEAVVNDTAHLYLWVPNALLPDGLAVMSHWGFTYKSNLIWYKVRKDGGPDRRGVGFYFRNVTEMILFGVRGKNARTLSPGRSQENIISTQKREHSRKPDEQCDRRSCRVR
;
A
#
# COMPACT_ATOMS: atom_id res chain seq x y z
N MET A 1 -8.37 -22.36 -12.19
CA MET A 1 -7.55 -21.64 -11.20
C MET A 1 -8.28 -20.34 -10.94
N SER A 2 -8.63 -20.07 -9.68
CA SER A 2 -9.25 -18.79 -9.28
C SER A 2 -8.21 -17.68 -9.44
N SER A 3 -8.57 -16.55 -10.05
CA SER A 3 -7.67 -15.39 -10.13
C SER A 3 -7.69 -14.59 -8.83
N ALA A 4 -6.67 -13.76 -8.58
CA ALA A 4 -6.67 -12.86 -7.41
C ALA A 4 -7.90 -11.92 -7.39
N SER A 5 -8.43 -11.57 -8.57
CA SER A 5 -9.66 -10.81 -8.72
C SER A 5 -10.89 -11.59 -8.26
N ASP A 6 -10.97 -12.88 -8.62
CA ASP A 6 -12.07 -13.76 -8.20
C ASP A 6 -12.05 -13.98 -6.69
N ASP A 7 -10.86 -14.26 -6.12
CA ASP A 7 -10.67 -14.43 -4.68
C ASP A 7 -11.08 -13.17 -3.89
N LEU A 8 -10.74 -11.98 -4.40
CA LEU A 8 -11.16 -10.72 -3.81
C LEU A 8 -12.69 -10.61 -3.81
N LEU A 9 -13.33 -10.80 -4.97
CA LEU A 9 -14.78 -10.68 -5.11
C LEU A 9 -15.54 -11.72 -4.28
N GLU A 10 -15.04 -12.95 -4.18
CA GLU A 10 -15.63 -13.99 -3.35
C GLU A 10 -15.55 -13.63 -1.86
N SER A 11 -14.38 -13.13 -1.41
CA SER A 11 -14.15 -12.78 0.00
C SER A 11 -15.02 -11.61 0.48
N VAL A 12 -15.24 -10.60 -0.37
CA VAL A 12 -16.05 -9.44 -0.03
C VAL A 12 -17.54 -9.63 -0.33
N GLY A 13 -17.89 -10.48 -1.30
CA GLY A 13 -19.24 -10.67 -1.80
C GLY A 13 -19.82 -9.38 -2.36
N LYS A 14 -21.08 -9.07 -2.01
CA LYS A 14 -21.80 -7.85 -2.45
C LYS A 14 -21.50 -6.60 -1.62
N ARG A 15 -20.58 -6.67 -0.65
CA ARG A 15 -20.30 -5.55 0.27
C ARG A 15 -19.52 -4.46 -0.45
N LYS A 16 -19.87 -3.21 -0.15
CA LYS A 16 -19.14 -2.03 -0.60
C LYS A 16 -18.55 -1.27 0.58
N PHE A 17 -17.36 -0.71 0.38
CA PHE A 17 -16.59 -0.07 1.43
C PHE A 17 -16.36 1.42 1.13
N SER A 18 -16.40 2.25 2.17
CA SER A 18 -16.03 3.67 2.09
C SER A 18 -14.55 3.90 2.42
N THR A 19 -13.81 2.85 2.79
CA THR A 19 -12.37 2.92 3.05
C THR A 19 -11.71 1.65 2.56
N ILE A 20 -10.72 1.82 1.67
CA ILE A 20 -9.88 0.76 1.14
C ILE A 20 -8.48 0.97 1.69
N LEU A 21 -7.91 -0.08 2.30
CA LEU A 21 -6.51 -0.15 2.67
C LEU A 21 -5.85 -1.22 1.79
N ALA A 22 -5.00 -0.80 0.86
CA ALA A 22 -4.40 -1.67 -0.14
C ALA A 22 -2.90 -1.80 0.08
N ASP A 23 -2.41 -3.04 -0.05
CA ASP A 23 -1.00 -3.41 -0.03
C ASP A 23 -0.71 -4.45 -1.13
N PRO A 24 -0.74 -4.04 -2.41
CA PRO A 24 -0.51 -4.99 -3.49
C PRO A 24 0.91 -5.58 -3.43
N PRO A 25 1.12 -6.80 -3.93
CA PRO A 25 2.42 -7.45 -3.94
C PRO A 25 3.26 -6.91 -5.12
N TRP A 26 3.75 -5.68 -4.99
CA TRP A 26 4.46 -4.97 -6.06
C TRP A 26 5.66 -5.73 -6.64
N GLN A 27 5.67 -5.88 -7.96
CA GLN A 27 6.85 -6.37 -8.67
C GLN A 27 7.83 -5.21 -8.94
N PHE A 28 9.10 -5.39 -8.56
CA PHE A 28 10.16 -4.46 -8.92
C PHE A 28 10.79 -4.85 -10.26
N ALA A 29 11.02 -3.87 -11.13
CA ALA A 29 11.84 -4.07 -12.32
C ALA A 29 13.31 -4.25 -11.88
N ASN A 30 13.85 -5.47 -12.03
CA ASN A 30 15.25 -5.75 -11.76
C ASN A 30 16.15 -5.02 -12.77
N ARG A 31 16.52 -3.77 -12.48
CA ARG A 31 17.30 -2.92 -13.41
C ARG A 31 18.81 -2.92 -13.21
N THR A 32 19.37 -3.75 -12.33
CA THR A 32 20.82 -3.90 -12.24
C THR A 32 21.19 -5.24 -11.62
N GLY A 33 21.97 -6.04 -12.37
CA GLY A 33 22.40 -7.41 -12.04
C GLY A 33 23.38 -7.53 -10.86
N LYS A 34 23.04 -6.98 -9.69
CA LYS A 34 23.69 -7.30 -8.40
C LYS A 34 22.79 -8.06 -7.44
N MET A 35 21.50 -8.23 -7.78
CA MET A 35 20.68 -9.30 -7.24
C MET A 35 20.27 -10.19 -8.40
N ALA A 36 21.05 -11.24 -8.64
CA ALA A 36 20.54 -12.37 -9.40
C ALA A 36 19.20 -12.82 -8.75
N PRO A 37 18.23 -13.35 -9.54
CA PRO A 37 16.97 -13.91 -9.03
C PRO A 37 17.17 -15.04 -7.99
N GLU A 38 18.42 -15.46 -7.79
CA GLU A 38 18.87 -16.59 -7.01
C GLU A 38 19.23 -16.26 -5.56
N HIS A 39 18.98 -15.03 -5.10
CA HIS A 39 18.88 -14.79 -3.65
C HIS A 39 17.61 -15.49 -3.12
N LYS A 40 17.74 -16.80 -2.85
CA LYS A 40 16.75 -17.75 -2.29
C LYS A 40 15.96 -17.27 -1.05
N ARG A 41 16.19 -16.05 -0.55
CA ARG A 41 15.45 -15.43 0.57
C ARG A 41 14.26 -14.57 0.14
N LEU A 42 14.17 -14.12 -1.12
CA LEU A 42 13.07 -13.25 -1.60
C LEU A 42 11.95 -13.99 -2.35
N SER A 43 12.16 -15.26 -2.73
CA SER A 43 11.23 -16.09 -3.52
C SER A 43 10.00 -16.60 -2.75
N ARG A 44 9.54 -15.91 -1.69
CA ARG A 44 8.49 -16.47 -0.81
C ARG A 44 7.06 -15.99 -1.09
N TYR A 45 6.85 -14.96 -1.92
CA TYR A 45 5.50 -14.52 -2.30
C TYR A 45 5.41 -14.19 -3.79
N PRO A 46 4.36 -14.63 -4.50
CA PRO A 46 4.11 -14.20 -5.87
C PRO A 46 3.89 -12.68 -5.89
N THR A 47 4.60 -11.99 -6.80
CA THR A 47 4.41 -10.56 -7.06
C THR A 47 3.49 -10.35 -8.25
N MET A 48 2.78 -9.23 -8.28
CA MET A 48 1.94 -8.81 -9.39
C MET A 48 2.61 -7.69 -10.19
N THR A 49 2.51 -7.78 -11.51
CA THR A 49 2.82 -6.70 -12.44
C THR A 49 1.94 -5.48 -12.17
N LEU A 50 2.36 -4.31 -12.65
CA LEU A 50 1.54 -3.10 -12.56
C LEU A 50 0.15 -3.27 -13.17
N GLN A 51 0.05 -3.99 -14.29
CA GLN A 51 -1.22 -4.19 -14.98
C GLN A 51 -2.15 -5.10 -14.17
N GLU A 52 -1.64 -6.22 -13.64
CA GLU A 52 -2.42 -7.12 -12.77
C GLU A 52 -2.94 -6.39 -11.53
N ILE A 53 -2.15 -5.49 -10.93
CA ILE A 53 -2.61 -4.69 -9.78
C ILE A 53 -3.73 -3.74 -10.21
N LYS A 54 -3.59 -3.08 -11.36
CA LYS A 54 -4.65 -2.20 -11.90
C LYS A 54 -5.94 -2.96 -12.15
N ASP A 55 -5.84 -4.19 -12.67
CA ASP A 55 -6.97 -5.02 -13.05
C ASP A 55 -7.73 -5.63 -11.84
N LEU A 56 -7.23 -5.43 -10.61
CA LEU A 56 -8.00 -5.78 -9.41
C LEU A 56 -9.33 -5.00 -9.39
N PRO A 57 -10.47 -5.67 -9.14
CA PRO A 57 -11.81 -5.08 -9.26
C PRO A 57 -12.20 -4.19 -8.08
N VAL A 58 -11.30 -3.29 -7.65
CA VAL A 58 -11.50 -2.38 -6.51
C VAL A 58 -12.74 -1.49 -6.72
N GLU A 59 -13.01 -1.10 -7.95
CA GLU A 59 -14.18 -0.29 -8.31
C GLU A 59 -15.52 -1.00 -8.02
N ALA A 60 -15.55 -2.33 -8.10
CA ALA A 60 -16.76 -3.12 -7.85
C ALA A 60 -17.11 -3.17 -6.35
N VAL A 61 -16.11 -3.00 -5.48
CA VAL A 61 -16.23 -3.18 -4.03
C VAL A 61 -16.17 -1.87 -3.25
N VAL A 62 -16.11 -0.73 -3.93
CA VAL A 62 -16.04 0.59 -3.30
C VAL A 62 -17.36 1.36 -3.43
N ASN A 63 -17.70 2.15 -2.40
CA ASN A 63 -18.79 3.12 -2.47
C ASN A 63 -18.42 4.34 -3.33
N ASP A 64 -19.43 5.09 -3.78
CA ASP A 64 -19.23 6.28 -4.62
C ASP A 64 -18.39 7.35 -3.94
N THR A 65 -18.51 7.47 -2.61
CA THR A 65 -17.67 8.34 -1.78
C THR A 65 -16.81 7.48 -0.88
N ALA A 66 -15.49 7.52 -1.09
CA ALA A 66 -14.56 6.63 -0.42
C ALA A 66 -13.14 7.19 -0.32
N HIS A 67 -12.36 6.59 0.57
CA HIS A 67 -10.93 6.82 0.76
C HIS A 67 -10.13 5.58 0.33
N LEU A 68 -8.96 5.83 -0.26
CA LEU A 68 -7.94 4.82 -0.54
C LEU A 68 -6.66 5.17 0.21
N TYR A 69 -6.16 4.21 0.98
CA TYR A 69 -4.84 4.21 1.57
C TYR A 69 -4.03 3.11 0.87
N LEU A 70 -3.18 3.50 -0.08
CA LEU A 70 -2.41 2.58 -0.90
C LEU A 70 -0.96 2.58 -0.46
N TRP A 71 -0.48 1.45 0.03
CA TRP A 71 0.92 1.28 0.34
C TRP A 71 1.76 1.12 -0.92
N VAL A 72 2.81 1.91 -1.02
CA VAL A 72 3.67 1.97 -2.20
C VAL A 72 5.13 2.01 -1.77
N PRO A 73 5.98 1.12 -2.28
CA PRO A 73 7.42 1.23 -2.10
C PRO A 73 7.94 2.55 -2.69
N ASN A 74 8.91 3.19 -2.02
CA ASN A 74 9.43 4.50 -2.44
C ASN A 74 9.86 4.55 -3.93
N ALA A 75 10.41 3.45 -4.44
CA ALA A 75 10.88 3.36 -5.83
C ALA A 75 9.74 3.26 -6.87
N LEU A 76 8.52 2.92 -6.44
CA LEU A 76 7.36 2.68 -7.29
C LEU A 76 6.28 3.75 -7.11
N LEU A 77 6.65 4.93 -6.61
CA LEU A 77 5.72 6.05 -6.44
C LEU A 77 4.93 6.38 -7.73
N PRO A 78 5.53 6.46 -8.93
CA PRO A 78 4.77 6.70 -10.16
C PRO A 78 3.73 5.61 -10.44
N ASP A 79 4.09 4.35 -10.22
CA ASP A 79 3.23 3.19 -10.42
C ASP A 79 2.05 3.21 -9.44
N GLY A 80 2.32 3.54 -8.18
CA GLY A 80 1.30 3.73 -7.14
C GLY A 80 0.27 4.80 -7.50
N LEU A 81 0.72 5.94 -8.03
CA LEU A 81 -0.17 7.00 -8.52
C LEU A 81 -1.00 6.52 -9.72
N ALA A 82 -0.40 5.75 -10.63
CA ALA A 82 -1.10 5.20 -11.78
C ALA A 82 -2.17 4.17 -11.37
N VAL A 83 -1.91 3.32 -10.37
CA VAL A 83 -2.90 2.40 -9.80
C VAL A 83 -4.05 3.17 -9.16
N MET A 84 -3.73 4.15 -8.32
CA MET A 84 -4.73 4.99 -7.65
C MET A 84 -5.67 5.68 -8.65
N SER A 85 -5.09 6.26 -9.70
CA SER A 85 -5.86 6.89 -10.77
C SER A 85 -6.71 5.86 -11.53
N HIS A 86 -6.18 4.67 -11.78
CA HIS A 86 -6.89 3.62 -12.51
C HIS A 86 -8.12 3.13 -11.74
N TRP A 87 -8.01 2.94 -10.42
CA TRP A 87 -9.14 2.56 -9.55
C TRP A 87 -10.15 3.69 -9.29
N GLY A 88 -10.03 4.84 -9.97
CA GLY A 88 -10.95 5.96 -9.86
C GLY A 88 -10.75 6.84 -8.62
N PHE A 89 -9.57 6.84 -8.00
CA PHE A 89 -9.24 7.72 -6.88
C PHE A 89 -8.33 8.87 -7.32
N THR A 90 -8.59 10.07 -6.79
CA THR A 90 -7.72 11.23 -6.96
C THR A 90 -6.77 11.34 -5.79
N TYR A 91 -5.47 11.35 -6.05
CA TYR A 91 -4.43 11.59 -5.03
C TYR A 91 -4.63 12.94 -4.32
N LYS A 92 -4.45 12.96 -3.00
CA LYS A 92 -4.55 14.18 -2.18
C LYS A 92 -3.32 14.44 -1.31
N SER A 93 -2.79 13.42 -0.67
CA SER A 93 -1.60 13.52 0.18
C SER A 93 -1.01 12.13 0.41
N ASN A 94 0.04 12.03 1.21
CA ASN A 94 0.61 10.77 1.66
C ASN A 94 0.86 10.77 3.16
N LEU A 95 0.98 9.57 3.73
CA LEU A 95 1.57 9.34 5.03
C LEU A 95 2.91 8.62 4.84
N ILE A 96 3.87 8.93 5.70
CA ILE A 96 5.19 8.30 5.73
C ILE A 96 5.28 7.39 6.94
N TRP A 97 5.46 6.09 6.70
CA TRP A 97 5.87 5.19 7.76
C TRP A 97 7.39 5.27 7.93
N TYR A 98 7.84 5.91 9.00
CA TYR A 98 9.24 6.00 9.39
C TYR A 98 9.61 4.85 10.33
N LYS A 99 10.54 4.01 9.89
CA LYS A 99 11.00 2.85 10.65
C LYS A 99 12.12 3.28 11.58
N VAL A 100 11.87 3.19 12.89
CA VAL A 100 12.83 3.58 13.92
C VAL A 100 13.42 2.39 14.66
N ARG A 101 14.60 2.59 15.24
CA ARG A 101 15.23 1.67 16.20
C ARG A 101 14.72 1.98 17.62
N LYS A 102 15.17 1.19 18.61
CA LYS A 102 14.86 1.43 20.03
C LYS A 102 15.33 2.80 20.54
N ASP A 103 16.39 3.35 19.96
CA ASP A 103 16.94 4.67 20.29
C ASP A 103 16.22 5.82 19.56
N GLY A 104 15.13 5.55 18.82
CA GLY A 104 14.37 6.54 18.06
C GLY A 104 15.02 6.95 16.73
N GLY A 105 16.26 6.53 16.45
CA GLY A 105 16.94 6.82 15.18
C GLY A 105 16.50 5.92 14.03
N PRO A 106 16.91 6.22 12.78
CA PRO A 106 16.46 5.49 11.59
C PRO A 106 16.89 4.02 11.60
N ASP A 107 16.04 3.14 11.06
CA ASP A 107 16.37 1.73 10.81
C ASP A 107 17.35 1.59 9.63
N ARG A 108 18.66 1.66 9.92
CA ARG A 108 19.76 1.62 8.94
C ARG A 108 19.88 0.30 8.16
N ARG A 109 19.00 -0.68 8.39
CA ARG A 109 18.97 -1.99 7.72
C ARG A 109 18.22 -1.98 6.39
N GLY A 110 17.66 -0.84 5.98
CA GLY A 110 16.97 -0.67 4.71
C GLY A 110 17.83 -1.05 3.49
N VAL A 111 17.22 -1.76 2.53
CA VAL A 111 17.83 -2.03 1.22
C VAL A 111 17.35 -0.96 0.24
N GLY A 112 18.27 -0.40 -0.54
CA GLY A 112 17.98 0.54 -1.62
C GLY A 112 19.24 0.87 -2.42
N PHE A 113 19.08 1.14 -3.71
CA PHE A 113 20.20 1.35 -4.64
C PHE A 113 20.82 2.74 -4.53
N TYR A 114 20.01 3.77 -4.32
CA TYR A 114 20.46 5.17 -4.21
C TYR A 114 20.53 5.65 -2.76
N PHE A 115 19.54 5.28 -1.94
CA PHE A 115 19.46 5.61 -0.52
C PHE A 115 19.07 4.39 0.29
N ARG A 116 19.44 4.38 1.58
CA ARG A 116 18.94 3.37 2.52
C ARG A 116 17.47 3.66 2.83
N ASN A 117 16.58 2.76 2.40
CA ASN A 117 15.14 2.93 2.63
C ASN A 117 14.79 2.68 4.10
N VAL A 118 14.58 3.77 4.84
CA VAL A 118 14.10 3.76 6.23
C VAL A 118 12.63 4.15 6.35
N THR A 119 11.99 4.46 5.21
CA THR A 119 10.59 4.86 5.11
C THR A 119 9.82 3.96 4.14
N GLU A 120 8.50 3.91 4.31
CA GLU A 120 7.54 3.44 3.30
C GLU A 120 6.43 4.49 3.15
N MET A 121 5.85 4.60 1.95
CA MET A 121 4.79 5.56 1.66
C MET A 121 3.41 4.90 1.68
N ILE A 122 2.43 5.66 2.17
CA ILE A 122 1.01 5.36 2.02
C ILE A 122 0.41 6.52 1.26
N LEU A 123 0.03 6.28 0.01
CA LEU A 123 -0.68 7.28 -0.78
C LEU A 123 -2.12 7.35 -0.28
N PHE A 124 -2.60 8.57 -0.03
CA PHE A 124 -3.97 8.86 0.32
C PHE A 124 -4.71 9.48 -0.87
N GLY A 125 -5.74 8.77 -1.33
CA GLY A 125 -6.61 9.16 -2.43
C GLY A 125 -8.07 9.21 -2.00
N VAL A 126 -8.85 10.00 -2.72
CA VAL A 126 -10.30 10.14 -2.48
C VAL A 126 -11.08 9.93 -3.77
N ARG A 127 -12.28 9.35 -3.64
CA ARG A 127 -13.27 9.19 -4.72
C ARG A 127 -14.58 9.84 -4.27
N GLY A 128 -15.30 10.45 -5.22
CA GLY A 128 -16.61 11.06 -4.98
C GLY A 128 -16.56 12.47 -4.38
N LYS A 129 -17.74 13.02 -4.12
CA LYS A 129 -17.92 14.37 -3.56
C LYS A 129 -17.85 14.33 -2.03
N ASN A 130 -17.38 15.41 -1.41
CA ASN A 130 -17.34 15.57 0.06
C ASN A 130 -16.58 14.45 0.82
N ALA A 131 -15.61 13.81 0.17
CA ALA A 131 -14.76 12.77 0.75
C ALA A 131 -13.67 13.33 1.68
N ARG A 132 -14.00 14.26 2.57
CA ARG A 132 -13.06 14.82 3.54
C ARG A 132 -12.86 13.85 4.71
N THR A 133 -11.65 13.80 5.27
CA THR A 133 -11.38 13.01 6.49
C THR A 133 -12.14 13.57 7.69
N LEU A 134 -12.46 12.68 8.64
CA LEU A 134 -13.07 13.05 9.92
C LEU A 134 -12.10 13.85 10.78
N SER A 135 -12.60 14.53 11.82
CA SER A 135 -11.78 15.36 12.73
C SER A 135 -10.50 14.67 13.22
N PRO A 136 -10.53 13.40 13.70
CA PRO A 136 -9.31 12.73 14.14
C PRO A 136 -8.25 12.58 13.04
N GLY A 137 -8.69 12.30 11.80
CA GLY A 137 -7.78 12.20 10.65
C GLY A 137 -7.22 13.55 10.20
N ARG A 138 -7.82 14.67 10.61
CA ARG A 138 -7.34 16.03 10.27
C ARG A 138 -6.29 16.54 11.25
N SER A 139 -6.30 16.06 12.49
CA SER A 139 -5.28 16.34 13.50
C SER A 139 -4.10 15.37 13.45
N GLN A 140 -4.21 14.28 12.68
CA GLN A 140 -3.15 13.30 12.53
C GLN A 140 -2.01 13.87 11.69
N GLU A 141 -0.78 13.78 12.22
CA GLU A 141 0.43 14.08 11.47
C GLU A 141 0.63 13.04 10.35
N ASN A 142 1.19 13.47 9.23
CA ASN A 142 1.44 12.60 8.09
C ASN A 142 2.67 11.70 8.25
N ILE A 143 3.09 11.43 9.49
CA ILE A 143 4.20 10.55 9.83
C ILE A 143 3.77 9.54 10.88
N ILE A 144 4.17 8.29 10.68
CA ILE A 144 3.97 7.19 11.61
C ILE A 144 5.36 6.67 11.96
N SER A 145 5.80 6.88 13.20
CA SER A 145 7.13 6.47 13.66
C SER A 145 7.01 5.24 14.56
N THR A 146 7.34 4.06 14.03
CA THR A 146 7.24 2.81 14.80
C THR A 146 8.46 1.92 14.63
N GLN A 147 8.75 1.11 15.66
CA GLN A 147 9.81 0.12 15.59
C GLN A 147 9.44 -0.99 14.62
N LYS A 148 10.37 -1.35 13.72
CA LYS A 148 10.18 -2.45 12.77
C LYS A 148 9.98 -3.78 13.53
N ARG A 149 8.83 -4.42 13.32
CA ARG A 149 8.54 -5.79 13.78
C ARG A 149 9.04 -6.80 12.72
N GLU A 150 8.53 -8.04 12.72
CA GLU A 150 8.89 -9.05 11.72
C GLU A 150 8.73 -8.56 10.26
N HIS A 151 9.44 -9.20 9.32
CA HIS A 151 9.52 -8.78 7.93
C HIS A 151 8.12 -8.59 7.30
N SER A 152 7.89 -7.48 6.59
CA SER A 152 6.60 -7.15 5.94
C SER A 152 5.40 -6.92 6.88
N ARG A 153 5.58 -6.93 8.21
CA ARG A 153 4.48 -6.61 9.13
C ARG A 153 4.32 -5.10 9.27
N LYS A 154 3.20 -4.60 8.74
CA LYS A 154 2.78 -3.21 8.83
C LYS A 154 2.26 -2.85 10.22
N PRO A 155 2.27 -1.56 10.62
CA PRO A 155 1.73 -1.14 11.91
C PRO A 155 0.26 -1.52 12.05
N ASP A 156 -0.10 -2.11 13.19
CA ASP A 156 -1.49 -2.52 13.46
C ASP A 156 -2.43 -1.30 13.60
N GLU A 157 -1.89 -0.12 13.90
CA GLU A 157 -2.59 1.16 14.15
C GLU A 157 -3.38 1.70 12.94
N GLN A 158 -3.26 1.08 11.76
CA GLN A 158 -3.94 1.53 10.53
C GLN A 158 -5.25 0.79 10.21
N CYS A 159 -5.62 -0.27 10.93
CA CYS A 159 -6.81 -1.05 10.64
C CYS A 159 -7.97 -0.69 11.58
N ASP A 160 -8.99 0.01 11.05
CA ASP A 160 -10.33 0.03 11.66
C ASP A 160 -11.20 -1.10 11.05
N ARG A 161 -12.14 -1.65 11.84
CA ARG A 161 -13.04 -2.76 11.48
C ARG A 161 -13.95 -2.49 10.26
N ARG A 162 -13.91 -1.29 9.69
CA ARG A 162 -14.72 -0.85 8.53
C ARG A 162 -13.94 -0.78 7.21
N SER A 163 -12.63 -1.08 7.20
CA SER A 163 -11.81 -1.03 5.97
C SER A 163 -11.78 -2.38 5.23
N CYS A 164 -11.92 -2.36 3.91
CA CYS A 164 -11.56 -3.52 3.08
C CYS A 164 -10.05 -3.58 2.91
N ARG A 165 -9.48 -4.77 3.07
CA ARG A 165 -8.06 -4.99 2.85
C ARG A 165 -7.84 -5.65 1.50
N VAL A 166 -7.14 -4.96 0.62
CA VAL A 166 -6.69 -5.51 -0.67
C VAL A 166 -5.22 -5.89 -0.47
N ARG A 167 -4.91 -7.18 -0.46
CA ARG A 167 -3.54 -7.72 -0.38
C ARG A 167 -3.28 -8.59 -1.59
#